data_AF-A0A1G2NCN2-F1
#
_entry.id   AF-A0A1G2NCN2-F1
#
_cell.length_a   1.000
_cell.length_b   1.000
_cell.length_c   1.000
_cell.angle_alpha   90.00
_cell.angle_beta   90.00
_cell.angle_gamma   90.00
#
_symmetry.space_group_name_H-M   'P 1'
#
loop_
_entity.id
_entity.type
_entity.pdbx_description
1 polymer ?
#
loop_
_entity_poly.entity_id
_entity_poly.type
_entity_poly.pdbx_seq_one_letter_code
_entity_poly.pdbx_strand_id
1 'polypeptide(L)'
;MDAENATLQILFNEQGLSNGCKRCREIFNRGQFSIGLSVGNGPTAKRYVVGIDPPVWCCGEEKKYILIFANESDAKKIETELFEHLKTKKTTEGLRLYELSLGGQN
;
A
#
# COMPACT_ATOMS: atom_id res chain seq x y z
N MET A 1 12.95 0.63 -7.50
CA MET A 1 12.54 1.01 -8.88
C MET A 1 12.67 2.52 -8.98
N ASP A 2 12.98 3.04 -10.17
CA ASP A 2 13.02 4.48 -10.37
C ASP A 2 11.64 5.11 -10.07
N ALA A 3 11.63 6.21 -9.31
CA ALA A 3 10.42 6.88 -8.86
C ALA A 3 10.22 8.26 -9.50
N GLU A 4 10.95 8.59 -10.58
CA GLU A 4 10.89 9.92 -11.20
C GLU A 4 9.49 10.30 -11.71
N ASN A 5 8.66 9.30 -12.03
CA ASN A 5 7.24 9.45 -12.38
C ASN A 5 6.32 8.70 -11.41
N ALA A 6 6.60 8.81 -10.11
CA ALA A 6 5.78 8.21 -9.07
C ALA A 6 4.66 9.16 -8.60
N THR A 7 3.43 8.66 -8.57
CA THR A 7 2.27 9.39 -8.04
C THR A 7 1.64 8.60 -6.91
N LEU A 8 1.45 9.25 -5.75
CA LEU A 8 0.73 8.70 -4.62
C LEU A 8 -0.75 9.10 -4.68
N GLN A 9 -1.60 8.23 -4.13
CA GLN A 9 -3.03 8.49 -4.00
C GLN A 9 -3.59 7.79 -2.78
N ILE A 10 -4.37 8.51 -1.96
CA ILE A 10 -5.22 7.88 -0.97
C ILE A 10 -6.39 7.16 -1.65
N LEU A 11 -6.50 5.86 -1.38
CA LEU A 11 -7.56 5.00 -1.89
C LEU A 11 -8.61 4.80 -0.80
N PHE A 12 -9.86 5.13 -1.11
CA PHE A 12 -11.02 4.87 -0.25
C PHE A 12 -11.75 3.60 -0.69
N ASN A 13 -12.14 2.76 0.26
CA ASN A 13 -12.99 1.59 0.03
C ASN A 13 -14.21 1.63 0.98
N GLU A 14 -15.39 1.78 0.39
CA GLU A 14 -16.67 1.87 1.10
C GLU A 14 -16.98 0.60 1.91
N GLN A 15 -16.61 -0.58 1.39
CA GLN A 15 -16.81 -1.87 2.07
C GLN A 15 -15.85 -2.10 3.25
N GLY A 16 -14.87 -1.21 3.39
CA GLY A 16 -13.77 -1.36 4.34
C GLY A 16 -12.69 -2.34 3.84
N LEU A 17 -11.53 -2.21 4.46
CA LEU A 17 -10.35 -3.02 4.26
C LEU A 17 -10.05 -3.72 5.58
N SER A 18 -9.53 -4.95 5.50
CA SER A 18 -9.02 -5.65 6.67
C SER A 18 -7.82 -6.51 6.31
N ASN A 19 -6.80 -6.47 7.15
CA ASN A 19 -5.77 -7.51 7.14
C ASN A 19 -6.09 -8.52 8.23
N GLY A 20 -6.20 -9.78 7.82
CA GLY A 20 -6.38 -10.89 8.73
C GLY A 20 -5.60 -12.12 8.28
N CYS A 21 -5.36 -13.03 9.20
CA CYS A 21 -4.76 -14.31 8.90
C CYS A 21 -5.85 -15.34 8.61
N LYS A 22 -5.83 -15.94 7.41
CA LYS A 22 -6.80 -16.98 7.05
C LYS A 22 -6.70 -18.24 7.93
N ARG A 23 -5.53 -18.49 8.53
CA ARG A 23 -5.25 -19.68 9.35
C ARG A 23 -5.74 -19.53 10.79
N CYS A 24 -5.28 -18.51 11.52
CA CYS A 24 -5.70 -18.29 12.92
C CYS A 24 -6.94 -17.39 13.06
N ARG A 25 -7.47 -16.83 11.97
CA ARG A 25 -8.61 -15.90 11.93
C ARG A 25 -8.40 -14.58 12.69
N GLU A 26 -7.18 -14.33 13.18
CA GLU A 26 -6.81 -13.08 13.81
C GLU A 26 -6.86 -11.93 12.80
N ILE A 27 -7.30 -10.77 13.29
CA ILE A 27 -7.43 -9.55 12.50
C ILE A 27 -6.50 -8.52 13.09
N PHE A 28 -5.58 -8.04 12.25
CA PHE A 28 -4.49 -7.17 12.67
C PHE A 28 -4.87 -5.70 12.60
N ASN A 29 -5.51 -5.29 11.50
CA ASN A 29 -6.03 -3.95 11.35
C ASN A 29 -7.21 -3.92 10.38
N ARG A 30 -8.01 -2.85 10.51
CA ARG A 30 -9.16 -2.55 9.66
C ARG A 30 -9.28 -1.05 9.46
N GLY A 31 -9.97 -0.63 8.41
CA GLY A 31 -10.22 0.77 8.11
C GLY A 31 -10.82 0.92 6.72
N GLN A 32 -10.81 2.13 6.18
CA GLN A 32 -11.40 2.42 4.86
C GLN A 32 -10.40 3.05 3.90
N PHE A 33 -9.24 3.47 4.39
CA PHE A 33 -8.24 4.18 3.60
C PHE A 33 -6.96 3.37 3.49
N SER A 34 -6.33 3.43 2.33
CA SER A 34 -5.00 2.88 2.07
C SER A 34 -4.24 3.83 1.12
N ILE A 35 -2.96 3.57 0.89
CA ILE A 35 -2.14 4.40 0.01
C ILE A 35 -1.77 3.60 -1.23
N GLY A 36 -2.18 4.12 -2.39
CA GLY A 36 -1.78 3.65 -3.70
C GLY A 36 -0.55 4.38 -4.20
N LEU A 37 0.28 3.69 -4.97
CA LEU A 37 1.44 4.23 -5.67
C LEU A 37 1.38 3.80 -7.13
N SER A 38 1.41 4.76 -8.04
CA SER A 38 1.57 4.50 -9.48
C SER A 38 2.98 4.91 -9.91
N VAL A 39 3.67 4.05 -10.66
CA VAL A 39 5.01 4.32 -11.20
C VAL A 39 4.97 4.23 -12.72
N GLY A 40 5.32 5.32 -13.39
CA GLY A 40 5.26 5.45 -14.84
C GLY A 40 4.04 6.23 -15.33
N ASN A 41 3.91 6.35 -16.65
CA ASN A 41 2.93 7.24 -17.28
C ASN A 41 1.84 6.46 -18.02
N GLY A 42 0.60 6.93 -17.90
CA GLY A 42 -0.52 6.46 -18.70
C GLY A 42 -0.95 5.01 -18.41
N PRO A 43 -1.45 4.28 -19.42
CA PRO A 43 -2.06 2.96 -19.21
C PRO A 43 -1.06 1.84 -18.85
N THR A 44 0.24 2.07 -19.03
CA THR A 44 1.30 1.11 -18.69
C THR A 44 1.90 1.37 -17.31
N ALA A 45 1.42 2.37 -16.57
CA ALA A 45 1.87 2.65 -15.23
C ALA A 45 1.62 1.45 -14.32
N LYS A 46 2.67 1.01 -13.61
CA LYS A 46 2.55 -0.06 -12.61
C LYS A 46 1.89 0.51 -11.37
N ARG A 47 0.87 -0.19 -10.86
CA ARG A 47 0.09 0.25 -9.70
C ARG A 47 0.36 -0.66 -8.52
N TYR A 48 0.55 -0.04 -7.38
CA TYR A 48 0.89 -0.69 -6.12
C TYR A 48 0.00 -0.17 -5.00
N VAL A 49 -0.12 -0.96 -3.95
CA VAL A 49 -0.54 -0.51 -2.62
C VAL A 49 0.62 -0.62 -1.66
N VAL A 50 0.71 0.35 -0.76
CA VAL A 50 1.73 0.39 0.29
C VAL A 50 1.41 -0.64 1.37
N GLY A 51 2.41 -1.41 1.75
CA GLY A 51 2.37 -2.43 2.80
C GLY A 51 2.82 -1.89 4.16
N ILE A 52 2.46 -2.63 5.21
CA ILE A 52 2.96 -2.40 6.57
C ILE A 52 4.46 -2.70 6.61
N ASP A 53 5.22 -1.78 7.20
CA ASP A 53 6.62 -1.93 7.55
C ASP A 53 6.81 -1.59 9.05
N PRO A 54 7.51 -2.42 9.84
CA PRO A 54 8.15 -3.70 9.49
C PRO A 54 7.16 -4.82 9.14
N PRO A 55 7.61 -5.92 8.49
CA PRO A 55 6.74 -7.05 8.14
C PRO A 55 6.06 -7.69 9.34
N VAL A 56 4.79 -8.06 9.17
CA VAL A 56 4.02 -8.78 10.18
C VAL A 56 4.23 -10.28 10.01
N TRP A 57 4.62 -10.95 11.10
CA TRP A 57 4.77 -12.40 11.17
C TRP A 57 3.58 -13.03 11.87
N CYS A 58 2.94 -14.02 11.25
CA CYS A 58 1.82 -14.73 11.84
C CYS A 58 1.77 -16.17 11.35
N CYS A 59 1.51 -17.12 12.26
CA CYS A 59 1.43 -18.55 11.94
C CYS A 59 2.69 -19.14 11.27
N GLY A 60 3.87 -18.60 11.60
CA GLY A 60 5.17 -19.10 11.12
C GLY A 60 5.60 -18.59 9.73
N GLU A 61 4.91 -17.60 9.17
CA GLU A 61 5.23 -17.01 7.88
C GLU A 61 5.04 -15.49 7.91
N GLU A 62 5.77 -14.79 7.04
CA GLU A 62 5.58 -13.36 6.80
C GLU A 62 4.25 -13.14 6.05
N LYS A 63 3.45 -12.16 6.51
CA LYS A 63 2.18 -11.79 5.89
C LYS A 63 2.30 -10.51 5.08
N LYS A 64 1.78 -10.56 3.85
CA LYS A 64 1.64 -9.38 2.98
C LYS A 64 0.41 -8.58 3.37
N TYR A 65 0.58 -7.67 4.33
CA TYR A 65 -0.49 -6.81 4.83
C TYR A 65 -0.35 -5.39 4.35
N ILE A 66 -1.45 -4.83 3.85
CA ILE A 66 -1.52 -3.45 3.34
C ILE A 66 -1.58 -2.45 4.49
N LEU A 67 -1.06 -1.25 4.29
CA LEU A 67 -1.19 -0.17 5.25
C LEU A 67 -2.61 0.41 5.18
N ILE A 68 -3.38 0.23 6.27
CA ILE A 68 -4.80 0.60 6.35
C ILE A 68 -4.99 1.63 7.44
N PHE A 69 -5.78 2.66 7.15
CA PHE A 69 -6.17 3.72 8.08
C PHE A 69 -7.67 3.76 8.27
N ALA A 70 -8.10 4.06 9.49
CA ALA A 70 -9.51 4.26 9.82
C ALA A 70 -10.04 5.59 9.28
N ASN A 71 -9.18 6.61 9.15
CA ASN A 71 -9.55 7.95 8.69
C ASN A 71 -8.56 8.49 7.65
N GLU A 72 -9.03 9.42 6.82
CA GLU A 72 -8.26 10.02 5.74
C GLU A 72 -7.10 10.89 6.25
N SER A 73 -7.25 11.53 7.42
CA SER A 73 -6.25 12.45 7.96
C SER A 73 -4.94 11.74 8.29
N ASP A 74 -5.03 10.54 8.88
CA ASP A 74 -3.84 9.72 9.15
C ASP A 74 -3.22 9.17 7.86
N ALA A 75 -4.05 8.82 6.87
CA ALA A 75 -3.55 8.45 5.54
C ALA A 75 -2.79 9.61 4.87
N LYS A 76 -3.26 10.86 5.00
CA LYS A 76 -2.62 12.08 4.46
C LYS A 76 -1.26 12.37 5.07
N LYS A 77 -1.09 12.15 6.38
CA LYS A 77 0.21 12.32 7.03
C LYS A 77 1.24 11.37 6.43
N ILE A 78 0.89 10.10 6.32
CA ILE A 78 1.79 9.09 5.74
C ILE A 78 1.99 9.30 4.25
N GLU A 79 0.96 9.71 3.49
CA GLU A 79 1.11 10.07 2.08
C GLU A 79 2.14 11.21 1.90
N THR A 80 2.12 12.21 2.79
CA THR A 80 3.08 13.31 2.77
C THR A 80 4.50 12.82 3.03
N GLU A 81 4.71 11.98 4.05
CA GLU A 81 6.03 11.39 4.36
C GLU A 81 6.57 10.54 3.19
N LEU A 82 5.70 9.74 2.57
CA LEU A 82 6.05 8.93 1.41
C LEU A 82 6.39 9.80 0.20
N PHE A 83 5.64 10.87 -0.02
CA PHE A 83 5.91 11.83 -1.09
C PHE A 83 7.29 12.47 -0.91
N GLU A 84 7.64 12.88 0.32
CA GLU A 84 8.95 13.44 0.64
C GLU A 84 10.08 12.42 0.43
N HIS A 85 9.88 11.16 0.84
CA HIS A 85 10.82 10.07 0.58
C HIS A 85 11.05 9.86 -0.92
N LEU A 86 9.98 9.76 -1.71
CA LEU A 86 10.07 9.56 -3.17
C LEU A 86 10.75 10.74 -3.86
N LYS A 87 10.43 11.97 -3.46
CA LYS A 87 11.04 13.19 -4.01
C LYS A 87 12.53 13.27 -3.68
N THR A 88 12.92 12.91 -2.46
CA THR A 88 14.30 13.03 -1.98
C THR A 88 15.18 11.90 -2.51
N LYS A 89 14.71 10.66 -2.44
CA LYS A 89 15.51 9.48 -2.80
C LYS A 89 15.37 9.06 -4.25
N LYS A 90 14.32 9.53 -4.96
CA LYS A 90 13.98 9.16 -6.35
C LYS A 90 13.87 7.65 -6.58
N THR A 91 13.61 6.88 -5.52
CA THR A 91 13.49 5.42 -5.57
C THR A 91 12.37 4.95 -4.67
N THR A 92 11.73 3.86 -5.09
CA THR A 92 10.78 3.11 -4.26
C THR A 92 11.45 2.14 -3.29
N GLU A 93 12.78 2.08 -3.26
CA GLU A 93 13.52 1.23 -2.31
C GLU A 93 13.20 1.60 -0.85
N GLY A 94 13.08 0.57 -0.02
CA GLY A 94 12.62 0.68 1.36
C GLY A 94 11.10 0.74 1.53
N LEU A 95 10.33 0.94 0.45
CA LEU A 95 8.88 0.85 0.52
C LEU A 95 8.43 -0.59 0.28
N ARG A 96 7.60 -1.12 1.19
CA ARG A 96 6.91 -2.38 0.95
C ARG A 96 5.73 -2.12 0.01
N LEU A 97 5.82 -2.63 -1.21
CA LEU A 97 4.83 -2.42 -2.26
C LEU A 97 4.24 -3.76 -2.70
N TYR A 98 2.92 -3.82 -2.82
CA TYR A 98 2.22 -4.98 -3.39
C TYR A 98 1.54 -4.55 -4.68
N GLU A 99 1.87 -5.23 -5.77
CA GLU A 99 1.33 -4.93 -7.10
C GLU A 99 -0.18 -5.17 -7.10
N LEU A 100 -0.92 -4.15 -7.52
CA LEU A 100 -2.32 -4.30 -7.87
C LEU A 100 -2.35 -4.93 -9.25
N SER A 101 -2.47 -6.25 -9.31
CA SER A 101 -2.87 -6.91 -10.54
C SER A 101 -4.19 -6.30 -10.97
N LEU A 102 -4.19 -5.45 -12.01
CA LEU A 102 -5.41 -5.19 -12.77
C LEU A 102 -5.86 -6.56 -13.23
N GLY A 103 -6.92 -7.07 -12.62
CA GLY A 103 -7.43 -8.40 -12.91
C GLY A 103 -7.62 -8.51 -14.42
N GLY A 104 -6.77 -9.30 -15.06
CA GLY A 104 -7.18 -10.08 -16.21
C GLY A 104 -8.26 -11.02 -15.69
N GLN A 105 -9.50 -10.54 -15.65
CA GLN A 105 -10.64 -11.42 -15.75
C GLN A 105 -10.63 -11.92 -17.19
N ASN A 106 -10.07 -13.11 -17.39
CA ASN A 106 -10.47 -13.95 -18.52
C ASN A 106 -11.85 -14.52 -18.22
#